data_AF-A0AAP8QGU6-F1
#
_entry.id   AF-A0AAP8QGU6-F1
#
_cell.length_a   1.000
_cell.length_b   1.000
_cell.length_c   1.000
_cell.angle_alpha   90.00
_cell.angle_beta   90.00
_cell.angle_gamma   90.00
#
_symmetry.space_group_name_H-M   'P 1'
#
loop_
_entity.id
_entity.type
_entity.pdbx_description
1 polymer ?
#
loop_
_entity_poly.entity_id
_entity_poly.type
_entity_poly.pdbx_seq_one_letter_code
_entity_poly.pdbx_strand_id
1 'polypeptide(L)'
;MQNNYVELGSMIGKLTSEKQEAYGYSVEKTFELMKVFLKEYKNNDDTYTIPEVLLKHLLLQVRMIDKQNRIFSNPKGDLLGESPYKDLTGYSLIGVEMDNF
;
A
#
# COMPACT_ATOMS: atom_id res chain seq x y z
N MET A 1 -16.50 23.56 -22.00
CA MET A 1 -15.56 22.74 -22.80
C MET A 1 -15.77 21.29 -22.43
N GLN A 2 -15.97 20.41 -23.39
CA GLN A 2 -16.05 18.97 -23.15
C GLN A 2 -14.62 18.44 -23.04
N ASN A 3 -14.28 17.77 -21.93
CA ASN A 3 -12.93 17.24 -21.75
C ASN A 3 -12.66 16.17 -22.82
N ASN A 4 -11.54 16.29 -23.54
CA ASN A 4 -11.08 15.25 -24.45
C ASN A 4 -10.55 14.06 -23.62
N TYR A 5 -11.37 13.02 -23.48
CA TYR A 5 -11.00 11.84 -22.68
C TYR A 5 -9.75 11.12 -23.21
N VAL A 6 -9.41 11.25 -24.50
CA VAL A 6 -8.19 10.65 -25.08
C VAL A 6 -6.94 11.36 -24.58
N GLU A 7 -6.98 12.71 -24.53
CA GLU A 7 -5.89 13.51 -23.96
C GLU A 7 -5.74 13.25 -22.47
N LEU A 8 -6.85 13.21 -21.72
CA LEU A 8 -6.85 12.90 -20.29
C LEU A 8 -6.27 11.51 -20.02
N GLY A 9 -6.67 10.50 -20.79
CA GLY A 9 -6.13 9.15 -20.69
C GLY A 9 -4.63 9.08 -20.96
N SER A 10 -4.14 9.82 -21.97
CA SER A 10 -2.71 9.88 -22.29
C SER A 10 -1.90 10.53 -21.16
N MET A 11 -2.41 11.61 -20.57
CA MET A 11 -1.78 12.28 -19.44
C MET A 11 -1.72 11.38 -18.20
N ILE A 12 -2.82 10.72 -17.85
CA ILE A 12 -2.89 9.81 -16.70
C ILE A 12 -1.96 8.60 -16.91
N GLY A 13 -1.95 8.03 -18.11
CA GLY A 13 -1.09 6.91 -18.46
C GLY A 13 0.38 7.25 -18.30
N LYS A 14 0.82 8.40 -18.84
CA LYS A 14 2.19 8.88 -18.70
C LYS A 14 2.59 9.05 -17.23
N LEU A 15 1.77 9.75 -16.44
CA LEU A 15 2.02 9.95 -15.01
C LEU A 15 2.11 8.62 -14.24
N THR A 16 1.26 7.66 -14.59
CA THR A 16 1.25 6.34 -13.96
C THR A 16 2.53 5.57 -14.28
N SER A 17 3.00 5.60 -15.53
CA SER A 17 4.26 4.98 -15.94
C SER A 17 5.46 5.58 -15.21
N GLU A 18 5.53 6.92 -15.12
CA GLU A 18 6.60 7.61 -14.38
C GLU A 18 6.63 7.21 -12.91
N LYS A 19 5.46 7.10 -12.27
CA LYS A 19 5.34 6.60 -10.88
C LYS A 19 5.77 5.14 -10.75
N GLN A 20 5.36 4.30 -11.69
CA GLN A 20 5.72 2.88 -11.68
C GLN A 20 7.22 2.68 -11.81
N GLU A 21 7.89 3.48 -12.64
CA GLU A 21 9.35 3.48 -12.78
C GLU A 21 10.05 3.98 -11.50
N ALA A 22 9.55 5.05 -10.88
CA ALA A 22 10.13 5.64 -9.69
C ALA A 22 9.96 4.78 -8.41
N TYR A 23 8.82 4.12 -8.25
CA TYR A 23 8.46 3.40 -7.01
C TYR A 23 8.47 1.87 -7.17
N GLY A 24 8.56 1.37 -8.40
CA GLY A 24 8.47 -0.05 -8.74
C GLY A 24 7.05 -0.62 -8.58
N TYR A 25 6.94 -1.95 -8.70
CA TYR A 25 5.70 -2.70 -8.53
C TYR A 25 5.27 -2.81 -7.04
N SER A 26 4.92 -1.69 -6.41
CA SER A 26 4.48 -1.64 -5.00
C SER A 26 3.29 -2.57 -4.73
N VAL A 27 2.33 -2.64 -5.65
CA VAL A 27 1.16 -3.54 -5.56
C VAL A 27 1.60 -5.00 -5.54
N GLU A 28 2.46 -5.42 -6.46
CA GLU A 28 2.93 -6.81 -6.56
C GLU A 28 3.74 -7.23 -5.33
N LYS A 29 4.66 -6.36 -4.88
CA LYS A 29 5.44 -6.59 -3.64
C LYS A 29 4.53 -6.73 -2.43
N THR A 30 3.53 -5.87 -2.33
CA THR A 30 2.55 -5.91 -1.22
C THR A 30 1.73 -7.19 -1.30
N PHE A 31 1.28 -7.60 -2.49
CA PHE A 31 0.53 -8.84 -2.70
C PHE A 31 1.33 -10.06 -2.24
N GLU A 32 2.59 -10.19 -2.66
CA GLU A 32 3.45 -11.30 -2.26
C GLU A 32 3.74 -11.30 -0.75
N LEU A 33 3.95 -10.13 -0.14
CA LEU A 33 4.14 -10.03 1.31
C LEU A 33 2.86 -10.39 2.08
N MET A 34 1.69 -9.96 1.61
CA MET A 34 0.41 -10.32 2.22
C MET A 34 0.14 -11.83 2.14
N LYS A 35 0.55 -12.51 1.06
CA LYS A 35 0.48 -13.99 0.99
C LYS A 35 1.33 -14.66 2.07
N VAL A 36 2.46 -14.08 2.44
CA VAL A 36 3.29 -14.58 3.55
C VAL A 36 2.55 -14.41 4.87
N PHE A 37 2.01 -13.22 5.15
CA PHE A 37 1.28 -12.97 6.41
C PHE A 37 -0.02 -13.74 6.54
N LEU A 38 -0.72 -13.96 5.42
CA LEU A 38 -2.02 -14.63 5.40
C LEU A 38 -1.94 -16.15 5.19
N LYS A 39 -0.73 -16.72 5.11
CA LYS A 39 -0.51 -18.13 4.77
C LYS A 39 -1.32 -19.09 5.65
N GLU A 40 -1.43 -18.80 6.94
CA GLU A 40 -2.15 -19.64 7.91
C GLU A 40 -3.67 -19.57 7.77
N TYR A 41 -4.20 -18.53 7.11
CA TYR A 41 -5.63 -18.35 6.85
C TYR A 41 -6.06 -18.88 5.47
N LYS A 42 -5.12 -19.42 4.68
CA LYS A 42 -5.38 -19.93 3.33
C LYS A 42 -6.03 -21.31 3.40
N ASN A 43 -7.15 -21.46 2.69
CA ASN A 43 -7.88 -22.71 2.54
C ASN A 43 -7.34 -23.54 1.36
N ASN A 44 -7.75 -24.82 1.29
CA ASN A 44 -7.32 -25.74 0.23
C ASN A 44 -7.95 -25.43 -1.16
N ASP A 45 -8.97 -24.58 -1.21
CA ASP A 45 -9.69 -24.17 -2.42
C ASP A 45 -9.26 -22.78 -2.94
N ASP A 46 -8.05 -22.35 -2.59
CA ASP A 46 -7.49 -21.03 -2.92
C ASP A 46 -8.28 -19.82 -2.35
N THR A 47 -9.18 -20.05 -1.38
CA THR A 47 -9.82 -18.98 -0.61
C THR A 47 -9.08 -18.67 0.69
N TYR A 48 -9.50 -17.63 1.41
CA TYR A 48 -9.01 -17.29 2.74
C TYR A 48 -10.17 -17.18 3.72
N THR A 49 -10.01 -17.72 4.93
CA THR A 49 -10.94 -17.51 6.04
C THR A 49 -10.33 -16.53 7.02
N ILE A 50 -10.78 -15.28 6.97
CA ILE A 50 -10.24 -14.18 7.77
C ILE A 50 -11.24 -13.79 8.88
N PRO A 51 -10.83 -13.86 10.16
CA PRO A 51 -11.61 -13.29 11.26
C PRO A 51 -11.90 -11.80 11.03
N GLU A 52 -13.14 -11.37 11.28
CA GLU A 52 -13.56 -9.98 11.08
C GLU A 52 -12.70 -8.97 11.84
N VAL A 53 -12.25 -9.34 13.06
CA VAL A 53 -11.35 -8.53 13.88
C VAL A 53 -10.07 -8.13 13.13
N LEU A 54 -9.57 -8.98 12.23
CA LEU A 54 -8.35 -8.71 11.47
C LEU A 54 -8.54 -7.71 10.34
N LEU A 55 -9.77 -7.41 9.88
CA LEU A 55 -9.98 -6.57 8.69
C LEU A 55 -9.34 -5.19 8.83
N LYS A 56 -9.51 -4.53 9.98
CA LYS A 56 -8.89 -3.22 10.22
C LYS A 56 -7.36 -3.32 10.30
N HIS A 57 -6.83 -4.37 10.93
CA HIS A 57 -5.38 -4.59 11.01
C HIS A 57 -4.78 -4.82 9.63
N LEU A 58 -5.43 -5.62 8.76
CA LEU A 58 -4.97 -5.85 7.38
C LEU A 58 -4.90 -4.55 6.59
N LEU A 59 -5.91 -3.68 6.69
CA LEU A 59 -5.91 -2.38 6.02
C LEU A 59 -4.77 -1.47 6.52
N LEU A 60 -4.52 -1.46 7.82
CA LEU A 60 -3.42 -0.69 8.40
C LEU A 60 -2.05 -1.24 7.98
N GLN A 61 -1.88 -2.57 7.95
CA GLN A 61 -0.65 -3.21 7.48
C GLN A 61 -0.37 -2.91 6.01
N VAL A 62 -1.38 -2.96 5.13
CA VAL A 62 -1.21 -2.58 3.71
C VAL A 62 -0.69 -1.15 3.58
N ARG A 63 -1.14 -0.23 4.44
CA ARG A 63 -0.66 1.15 4.46
C ARG A 63 0.77 1.27 4.96
N MET A 64 1.15 0.49 5.96
CA MET A 64 2.53 0.43 6.43
C MET A 64 3.48 -0.16 5.37
N ILE A 65 3.08 -1.24 4.69
CA ILE A 65 3.86 -1.87 3.62
C ILE A 65 4.09 -0.91 2.46
N ASP A 66 3.08 -0.12 2.08
CA ASP A 66 3.24 0.92 1.05
C ASP A 66 4.34 1.94 1.41
N LYS A 67 4.41 2.36 2.68
CA LYS A 67 5.48 3.24 3.16
C LYS A 67 6.83 2.54 3.19
N GLN A 68 6.89 1.26 3.53
CA GLN A 68 8.11 0.45 3.43
C GLN A 68 8.60 0.35 1.97
N ASN A 69 7.70 0.08 1.01
CA ASN A 69 8.02 0.07 -0.41
C ASN A 69 8.60 1.42 -0.86
N ARG A 70 8.04 2.54 -0.39
CA ARG A 70 8.57 3.88 -0.67
C ARG A 70 9.97 4.09 -0.10
N ILE A 71 10.24 3.64 1.13
CA ILE A 71 11.57 3.72 1.74
C ILE A 71 12.59 2.92 0.91
N PHE A 72 12.24 1.71 0.48
CA PHE A 72 13.16 0.88 -0.30
C PHE A 72 13.40 1.40 -1.71
N SER A 73 12.37 1.93 -2.37
CA SER A 73 12.48 2.45 -3.74
C SER A 73 13.05 3.88 -3.79
N ASN A 74 12.86 4.68 -2.74
CA ASN A 74 13.41 6.04 -2.64
C ASN A 74 13.81 6.37 -1.18
N PRO A 75 14.99 5.92 -0.72
CA PRO A 75 15.42 6.06 0.66
C PRO A 75 15.71 7.51 1.09
N LYS A 76 15.82 8.45 0.13
CA LYS A 76 16.02 9.88 0.43
C LYS A 76 14.76 10.59 0.89
N GLY A 77 13.61 9.91 0.89
CA GLY A 77 12.33 10.54 1.19
C GLY A 77 11.74 11.27 -0.02
N ASP A 78 10.47 11.60 0.10
CA ASP A 78 9.59 12.02 -0.99
C ASP A 78 10.06 13.25 -1.79
N LEU A 79 9.79 13.23 -3.10
CA LEU A 79 9.81 14.38 -4.01
C LEU A 79 8.90 15.54 -3.56
N LEU A 80 7.93 15.29 -2.65
CA LEU A 80 6.95 16.25 -2.13
C LEU A 80 7.11 16.60 -0.63
N GLY A 81 8.22 16.21 0.02
CA GLY A 81 8.53 16.64 1.40
C GLY A 81 7.87 15.84 2.53
N GLU A 82 7.19 14.74 2.23
CA GLU A 82 6.66 13.81 3.23
C GLU A 82 7.76 12.87 3.80
N SER A 83 7.58 12.42 5.05
CA SER A 83 8.48 11.46 5.69
C SER A 83 7.77 10.11 5.92
N PRO A 84 8.16 9.04 5.20
CA PRO A 84 7.56 7.72 5.36
C PRO A 84 7.66 7.16 6.78
N TYR A 85 8.72 7.49 7.52
CA TYR A 85 8.88 7.09 8.92
C TYR A 85 7.93 7.82 9.87
N LYS A 86 7.62 9.09 9.62
CA LYS A 86 6.58 9.81 10.39
C LYS A 86 5.21 9.20 10.14
N ASP A 87 4.91 8.85 8.90
CA ASP A 87 3.67 8.15 8.55
C ASP A 87 3.56 6.81 9.28
N LEU A 88 4.63 5.99 9.26
CA LEU A 88 4.68 4.72 9.99
C LEU A 88 4.46 4.91 11.49
N THR A 89 5.07 5.94 12.08
CA THR A 89 4.86 6.27 13.50
C THR A 89 3.39 6.60 13.76
N GLY A 90 2.76 7.42 12.93
CA GLY A 90 1.34 7.74 13.03
C GLY A 90 0.44 6.50 12.89
N TYR A 91 0.75 5.60 11.95
CA TYR A 91 0.03 4.35 11.79
C TYR A 91 0.19 3.41 12.98
N SER A 92 1.37 3.37 13.62
CA SER A 92 1.54 2.62 14.86
C SER A 92 0.69 3.20 16.00
N LEU A 93 0.54 4.52 16.11
CA LEU A 93 -0.37 5.13 17.10
C LEU A 93 -1.83 4.75 16.86
N ILE A 94 -2.27 4.73 15.59
CA ILE A 94 -3.61 4.24 15.23
C ILE A 94 -3.76 2.77 15.63
N GLY A 95 -2.74 1.94 15.41
CA GLY A 95 -2.74 0.54 15.85
C GLY A 95 -2.90 0.40 17.37
N VAL A 96 -2.20 1.22 18.16
CA VAL A 96 -2.37 1.26 19.62
C VAL A 96 -3.79 1.65 20.02
N GLU A 97 -4.42 2.61 19.35
CA GLU A 97 -5.82 2.95 19.60
C GLU A 97 -6.76 1.77 19.31
N MET A 98 -6.50 1.02 18.23
CA MET A 98 -7.29 -0.16 17.86
C MET A 98 -7.19 -1.30 18.88
N ASP A 99 -6.03 -1.49 19.53
CA ASP A 99 -5.84 -2.53 20.56
C ASP A 99 -6.59 -2.22 21.87
N ASN A 100 -6.97 -0.96 22.09
CA ASN A 100 -7.62 -0.51 23.32
C ASN A 100 -9.17 -0.62 23.29
N PHE A 101 -9.75 -1.27 22.27
CA PHE A 101 -11.18 -1.52 22.10
C PHE A 101 -11.46 -2.95 21.63
#